data_AF-A0A1W1CQX4-F1
#
_entry.id   AF-A0A1W1CQX4-F1
#
_cell.length_a   1.000
_cell.length_b   1.000
_cell.length_c   1.000
_cell.angle_alpha   90.00
_cell.angle_beta   90.00
_cell.angle_gamma   90.00
#
_symmetry.space_group_name_H-M   'P 1'
#
loop_
_entity.id
_entity.type
_entity.pdbx_description
1 polymer ?
#
loop_
_entity_poly.entity_id
_entity_poly.type
_entity_poly.pdbx_seq_one_letter_code
_entity_poly.pdbx_strand_id
1 'polypeptide(L)'
;MQSLVQRYNLNASDLTDVNATVVDENNMSATSMPQGVYDIQKIQDLYNSLYALGENSQQDALKVGCMVEVTDITDLDKYITQAQESNAADVEAAFNVLRDGSYRHYWAFDRALKNIGITNGCYYEGDTLLTNKEGIYPQEENGERYDENVSNNSQRNGNGQGYGYGRQQGRQ
;
A
#
# COMPACT_ATOMS: atom_id res chain seq x y z
N MET A 1 -18.29 -11.70 -2.31
CA MET A 1 -18.77 -10.58 -3.13
C MET A 1 -20.29 -10.41 -3.02
N GLN A 2 -21.13 -11.28 -3.60
CA GLN A 2 -22.60 -11.10 -3.51
C GLN A 2 -23.17 -11.10 -2.08
N SER A 3 -22.60 -11.90 -1.17
CA SER A 3 -23.00 -11.94 0.24
C SER A 3 -22.67 -10.67 1.04
N LEU A 4 -21.66 -9.89 0.60
CA LEU A 4 -21.26 -8.63 1.26
C LEU A 4 -22.18 -7.48 0.83
N VAL A 5 -22.53 -7.41 -0.46
CA VAL A 5 -23.49 -6.43 -1.00
C VAL A 5 -24.84 -6.55 -0.31
N GLN A 6 -25.30 -7.78 -0.07
CA GLN A 6 -26.58 -8.04 0.58
C GLN A 6 -26.56 -7.79 2.10
N ARG A 7 -25.39 -7.95 2.75
CA ARG A 7 -25.21 -7.67 4.18
C ARG A 7 -25.18 -6.17 4.47
N TYR A 8 -24.54 -5.38 3.61
CA TYR A 8 -24.31 -3.95 3.82
C TYR A 8 -25.26 -3.04 3.04
N ASN A 9 -26.20 -3.61 2.27
CA ASN A 9 -27.20 -2.88 1.48
C ASN A 9 -26.60 -1.74 0.63
N LEU A 10 -25.44 -2.01 0.02
CA LEU A 10 -24.65 -1.02 -0.71
C LEU A 10 -25.33 -0.68 -2.05
N ASN A 11 -25.67 0.60 -2.26
CA ASN A 11 -26.07 1.11 -3.57
C ASN A 11 -24.87 1.68 -4.32
N ALA A 12 -24.94 1.75 -5.65
CA ALA A 12 -23.87 2.32 -6.47
C ALA A 12 -23.51 3.77 -6.09
N SER A 13 -24.51 4.53 -5.60
CA SER A 13 -24.33 5.89 -5.07
C SER A 13 -23.57 5.95 -3.74
N ASP A 14 -23.50 4.84 -3.01
CA ASP A 14 -22.88 4.75 -1.68
C ASP A 14 -21.40 4.30 -1.77
N LEU A 15 -20.86 4.12 -2.97
CA LEU A 15 -19.54 3.51 -3.20
C LEU A 15 -18.37 4.51 -3.14
N THR A 16 -18.63 5.79 -2.90
CA THR A 16 -17.60 6.82 -2.96
C THR A 16 -17.56 7.62 -1.66
N ASP A 17 -16.48 7.49 -0.89
CA ASP A 17 -16.27 8.26 0.36
C ASP A 17 -15.76 9.70 0.10
N VAL A 18 -15.84 10.12 -1.16
CA VAL A 18 -15.43 11.41 -1.66
C VAL A 18 -16.71 12.24 -1.80
N ASN A 19 -16.83 13.33 -1.06
CA ASN A 19 -17.92 14.31 -1.22
C ASN A 19 -17.72 15.09 -2.54
N ALA A 20 -17.78 14.35 -3.65
CA ALA A 20 -17.35 14.78 -4.96
C ALA A 20 -18.55 14.93 -5.87
N THR A 21 -18.52 15.98 -6.68
CA THR A 21 -19.37 16.08 -7.86
C THR A 21 -19.06 14.89 -8.75
N VAL A 22 -19.99 13.95 -8.86
CA VAL A 22 -19.92 12.89 -9.86
C VAL A 22 -20.05 13.58 -11.21
N VAL A 23 -19.02 13.44 -12.05
CA VAL A 23 -18.89 14.24 -13.29
C VAL A 23 -19.82 13.72 -14.39
N ASP A 24 -20.33 12.49 -14.25
CA ASP A 24 -21.32 11.90 -15.15
C ASP A 24 -22.57 11.41 -14.36
N GLU A 25 -23.70 12.08 -14.59
CA GLU A 25 -25.02 11.73 -14.06
C GLU A 25 -25.50 10.32 -14.47
N ASN A 26 -24.83 9.66 -15.42
CA ASN A 26 -25.16 8.31 -15.88
C ASN A 26 -24.49 7.18 -15.07
N ASN A 27 -23.67 7.50 -14.07
CA ASN A 27 -23.04 6.53 -13.16
C ASN A 27 -22.41 5.38 -13.97
N MET A 28 -21.41 5.72 -14.79
CA MET A 28 -20.77 4.75 -15.68
C MET A 28 -20.29 3.57 -14.84
N SER A 29 -20.64 2.36 -15.27
CA SER A 29 -20.17 1.17 -14.56
C SER A 29 -18.64 1.19 -14.52
N ALA A 30 -18.04 0.92 -13.36
CA ALA A 30 -16.59 0.86 -13.20
C ALA A 30 -15.91 -0.06 -14.23
N THR A 31 -16.63 -1.05 -14.79
CA THR A 31 -16.14 -1.95 -15.84
C THR A 31 -16.15 -1.36 -17.25
N SER A 32 -16.67 -0.14 -17.43
CA SER A 32 -16.84 0.53 -18.73
C SER A 32 -16.07 1.84 -18.85
N MET A 33 -15.36 2.26 -17.79
CA MET A 33 -14.54 3.47 -17.81
C MET A 33 -13.27 3.24 -18.65
N PRO A 34 -12.92 4.15 -19.59
CA PRO A 34 -11.62 4.13 -20.25
C PRO A 34 -10.47 4.27 -19.25
N GLN A 35 -9.29 3.76 -19.60
CA GLN A 35 -8.09 3.94 -18.76
C GLN A 35 -7.80 5.43 -18.56
N GLY A 36 -7.55 5.82 -17.30
CA GLY A 36 -7.25 7.20 -16.93
C GLY A 36 -8.47 8.13 -16.87
N VAL A 37 -9.68 7.60 -17.01
CA VAL A 37 -10.94 8.35 -16.86
C VAL A 37 -11.66 7.87 -15.60
N TYR A 38 -12.02 8.81 -14.73
CA TYR A 38 -12.67 8.56 -13.45
C TYR A 38 -13.85 9.53 -13.23
N ASP A 39 -15.00 8.99 -12.82
CA ASP A 39 -16.22 9.77 -12.56
C ASP A 39 -16.16 10.64 -11.29
N ILE A 40 -15.12 10.44 -10.47
CA ILE A 40 -14.87 11.20 -9.25
C ILE A 40 -13.80 12.25 -9.55
N GLN A 41 -14.18 13.53 -9.60
CA GLN A 41 -13.27 14.61 -10.00
C GLN A 41 -11.96 14.62 -9.20
N LYS A 42 -12.01 14.37 -7.88
CA LYS A 42 -10.81 14.31 -7.04
C LYS A 42 -9.83 13.22 -7.50
N ILE A 43 -10.34 12.05 -7.92
CA ILE A 43 -9.51 10.95 -8.43
C ILE A 43 -8.98 11.31 -9.82
N GLN A 44 -9.80 11.92 -10.67
CA GLN A 44 -9.34 12.39 -11.98
C GLN A 44 -8.21 13.41 -11.86
N ASP A 45 -8.32 14.37 -10.94
CA ASP A 45 -7.30 15.40 -10.71
C ASP A 45 -6.01 14.79 -10.16
N LEU A 46 -6.13 13.82 -9.25
CA LEU A 46 -4.98 13.07 -8.73
C LEU A 46 -4.30 12.29 -9.86
N TYR A 47 -5.06 11.55 -10.68
CA TYR A 47 -4.53 10.82 -11.82
C TYR A 47 -3.79 11.75 -12.79
N ASN A 48 -4.41 12.85 -13.21
CA ASN A 48 -3.81 13.80 -14.15
C ASN A 48 -2.49 14.36 -13.61
N SER A 49 -2.46 14.71 -12.32
CA SER A 49 -1.28 15.27 -11.67
C SER A 49 -0.13 14.26 -11.57
N LEU A 50 -0.45 13.04 -11.12
CA LEU A 50 0.53 11.97 -10.97
C LEU A 50 1.04 11.45 -12.31
N TYR A 51 0.17 11.33 -13.31
CA TYR A 51 0.54 10.92 -14.67
C TYR A 51 1.51 11.92 -15.30
N ALA A 52 1.17 13.22 -15.27
CA ALA A 52 2.04 14.28 -15.77
C ALA A 52 3.40 14.34 -15.05
N LEU A 53 3.44 14.04 -13.75
CA LEU A 53 4.69 13.93 -13.01
C LEU A 53 5.51 12.71 -13.46
N GLY A 54 4.88 11.54 -13.55
CA GLY A 54 5.53 10.26 -13.86
C GLY A 54 6.09 10.19 -15.28
N GLU A 55 5.51 10.91 -16.23
CA GLU A 55 6.01 10.97 -17.61
C GLU A 55 7.37 11.68 -17.75
N ASN A 56 7.78 12.48 -16.77
CA ASN A 56 9.01 13.27 -16.88
C ASN A 56 10.28 12.41 -16.85
N SER A 57 10.32 11.37 -16.03
CA SER A 57 11.51 10.53 -15.87
C SER A 57 11.22 9.22 -15.13
N GLN A 58 12.12 8.23 -15.26
CA GLN A 58 12.08 7.01 -14.46
C GLN A 58 12.06 7.32 -12.95
N GLN A 59 12.83 8.32 -12.51
CA GLN A 59 12.87 8.72 -11.12
C GLN A 59 11.51 9.24 -10.66
N ASP A 60 10.88 10.12 -11.45
CA ASP A 60 9.58 10.70 -11.08
C ASP A 60 8.45 9.65 -11.17
N ALA A 61 8.52 8.70 -12.09
CA ALA A 61 7.60 7.55 -12.11
C ALA A 61 7.69 6.71 -10.82
N LEU A 62 8.90 6.48 -10.30
CA LEU A 62 9.07 5.78 -9.02
C LEU A 62 8.58 6.61 -7.82
N LYS A 63 8.77 7.93 -7.85
CA LYS A 63 8.19 8.83 -6.83
C LYS A 63 6.66 8.79 -6.85
N VAL A 64 6.05 8.81 -8.03
CA VAL A 64 4.60 8.65 -8.18
C VAL A 64 4.13 7.34 -7.57
N GLY A 65 4.88 6.24 -7.76
CA GLY A 65 4.66 4.99 -7.05
C GLY A 65 4.60 5.17 -5.53
N CYS A 66 5.59 5.84 -4.93
CA CYS A 66 5.56 6.16 -3.50
C CYS A 66 4.32 6.99 -3.11
N MET A 67 3.95 8.02 -3.90
CA MET A 67 2.82 8.90 -3.62
C MET A 67 1.48 8.16 -3.61
N VAL A 68 1.29 7.22 -4.55
CA VAL A 68 0.10 6.36 -4.59
C VAL A 68 0.00 5.53 -3.32
N GLU A 69 1.08 4.84 -2.93
CA GLU A 69 1.04 3.98 -1.74
C GLU A 69 0.84 4.77 -0.45
N VAL A 70 1.39 5.99 -0.33
CA VAL A 70 1.09 6.88 0.83
C VAL A 70 -0.37 7.29 0.85
N THR A 71 -0.95 7.60 -0.31
CA THR A 71 -2.37 7.95 -0.43
C THR A 71 -3.23 6.76 -0.01
N ASP A 72 -2.91 5.56 -0.52
CA ASP A 72 -3.63 4.31 -0.20
C ASP A 72 -3.56 3.98 1.29
N ILE A 73 -2.37 4.05 1.91
CA ILE A 73 -2.21 3.82 3.35
C ILE A 73 -3.06 4.80 4.17
N THR A 74 -3.02 6.08 3.81
CA THR A 74 -3.76 7.14 4.53
C THR A 74 -5.26 6.90 4.46
N ASP A 75 -5.78 6.57 3.28
CA ASP A 75 -7.19 6.30 3.08
C ASP A 75 -7.61 4.97 3.75
N LEU A 76 -6.80 3.92 3.68
CA LEU A 76 -7.06 2.64 4.33
C LEU A 76 -7.06 2.76 5.86
N ASP A 77 -6.17 3.53 6.47
CA ASP A 77 -6.18 3.79 7.92
C ASP A 77 -7.51 4.44 8.37
N LYS A 78 -8.01 5.39 7.57
CA LYS A 78 -9.33 6.01 7.80
C LYS A 78 -10.45 4.97 7.67
N TYR A 79 -10.46 4.16 6.61
CA TYR A 79 -11.53 3.20 6.36
C TYR A 79 -11.53 2.03 7.35
N ILE A 80 -10.36 1.60 7.83
CA ILE A 80 -10.24 0.61 8.91
C ILE A 80 -10.91 1.16 10.18
N THR A 81 -10.65 2.42 10.53
CA THR A 81 -11.28 3.07 11.68
C THR A 81 -12.81 3.10 11.54
N GLN A 82 -13.32 3.48 10.37
CA GLN A 82 -14.77 3.48 10.10
C GLN A 82 -15.39 2.07 10.15
N ALA A 83 -14.69 1.06 9.64
CA ALA A 83 -15.14 -0.33 9.67
C ALA A 83 -15.23 -0.84 11.12
N GLN A 84 -14.26 -0.49 11.97
CA GLN A 84 -14.26 -0.79 13.40
C GLN A 84 -15.46 -0.14 14.12
N GLU A 85 -15.68 1.16 13.88
CA GLU A 85 -16.81 1.91 14.45
C GLU A 85 -18.17 1.31 14.03
N SER A 86 -18.24 0.74 12.83
CA SER A 86 -19.45 0.13 12.26
C SER A 86 -19.60 -1.36 12.56
N ASN A 87 -18.69 -1.96 13.35
CA ASN A 87 -18.63 -3.41 13.61
C ASN A 87 -18.58 -4.28 12.33
N ALA A 88 -17.91 -3.80 11.29
CA ALA A 88 -17.75 -4.46 10.00
C ALA A 88 -16.42 -5.25 9.93
N ALA A 89 -16.30 -6.28 10.76
CA ALA A 89 -15.04 -7.01 10.97
C ALA A 89 -14.46 -7.70 9.71
N ASP A 90 -15.32 -8.09 8.76
CA ASP A 90 -14.91 -8.66 7.47
C ASP A 90 -14.30 -7.60 6.54
N VAL A 91 -14.86 -6.38 6.53
CA VAL A 91 -14.33 -5.23 5.79
C VAL A 91 -13.02 -4.76 6.42
N GLU A 92 -12.95 -4.68 7.74
CA GLU A 92 -11.72 -4.37 8.47
C GLU A 92 -10.59 -5.35 8.10
N ALA A 93 -10.87 -6.65 8.12
CA ALA A 93 -9.87 -7.66 7.76
C ALA A 93 -9.36 -7.48 6.33
N ALA A 94 -10.27 -7.21 5.37
CA ALA A 94 -9.87 -6.95 3.99
C ALA A 94 -9.00 -5.69 3.85
N PHE A 95 -9.34 -4.59 4.53
CA PHE A 95 -8.57 -3.35 4.46
C PHE A 95 -7.20 -3.47 5.12
N ASN A 96 -7.06 -4.24 6.21
CA ASN A 96 -5.75 -4.52 6.80
C ASN A 96 -4.83 -5.26 5.81
N VAL A 97 -5.34 -6.27 5.08
CA VAL A 97 -4.57 -6.98 4.06
C VAL A 97 -4.12 -6.04 2.93
N LEU A 98 -5.01 -5.14 2.49
CA LEU A 98 -4.66 -4.15 1.46
C LEU A 98 -3.57 -3.19 1.95
N ARG A 99 -3.68 -2.71 3.18
CA ARG A 99 -2.71 -1.78 3.78
C ARG A 99 -1.34 -2.43 3.92
N ASP A 100 -1.31 -3.69 4.33
CA ASP A 100 -0.06 -4.47 4.40
C ASP A 100 0.57 -4.64 3.01
N GLY A 101 -0.25 -4.81 1.97
CA GLY A 101 0.19 -4.76 0.58
C GLY A 101 0.83 -3.41 0.22
N SER A 102 0.17 -2.30 0.56
CA SER A 102 0.68 -0.96 0.28
C SER A 102 1.99 -0.65 1.02
N TYR A 103 2.17 -1.14 2.25
CA TYR A 103 3.47 -1.05 2.95
C TYR A 103 4.58 -1.75 2.16
N ARG A 104 4.33 -2.94 1.63
CA ARG A 104 5.32 -3.68 0.83
C ARG A 104 5.65 -2.96 -0.48
N HIS A 105 4.65 -2.42 -1.16
CA HIS A 105 4.85 -1.66 -2.38
C HIS A 105 5.63 -0.36 -2.13
N TYR A 106 5.29 0.39 -1.07
CA TYR A 106 6.04 1.58 -0.66
C TYR A 106 7.53 1.27 -0.52
N TRP A 107 7.88 0.21 0.22
CA TRP A 107 9.28 -0.19 0.38
C TRP A 107 9.91 -0.75 -0.91
N ALA A 108 9.13 -1.28 -1.84
CA ALA A 108 9.63 -1.67 -3.15
C ALA A 108 10.01 -0.45 -4.00
N PHE A 109 9.18 0.59 -4.03
CA PHE A 109 9.50 1.86 -4.71
C PHE A 109 10.67 2.58 -4.04
N ASP A 110 10.72 2.60 -2.71
CA ASP A 110 11.84 3.16 -1.94
C ASP A 110 13.17 2.50 -2.32
N ARG A 111 13.22 1.16 -2.35
CA ARG A 111 14.38 0.41 -2.80
C ARG A 111 14.72 0.68 -4.27
N ALA A 112 13.72 0.78 -5.14
CA ALA A 112 13.94 1.09 -6.55
C ALA A 112 14.58 2.48 -6.75
N LEU A 113 14.13 3.48 -5.99
CA LEU A 113 14.73 4.83 -5.97
C LEU A 113 16.19 4.79 -5.48
N LYS A 114 16.46 4.05 -4.40
CA LYS A 114 17.82 3.86 -3.88
C LYS A 114 18.74 3.15 -4.89
N ASN A 115 18.22 2.17 -5.62
CA ASN A 115 18.97 1.44 -6.64
C ASN A 115 19.41 2.32 -7.83
N ILE A 116 18.67 3.41 -8.12
CA ILE A 116 19.05 4.39 -9.14
C ILE A 116 19.84 5.59 -8.57
N GLY A 117 20.27 5.51 -7.31
CA GLY A 117 21.14 6.51 -6.68
C GLY A 117 20.41 7.59 -5.87
N ILE A 118 19.11 7.46 -5.63
CA ILE A 118 18.37 8.41 -4.78
C ILE A 118 18.46 7.97 -3.32
N THR A 119 19.38 8.59 -2.59
CA THR A 119 19.71 8.23 -1.20
C THR A 119 18.51 8.21 -0.26
N ASN A 120 17.59 9.17 -0.42
CA ASN A 120 16.43 9.33 0.45
C ASN A 120 15.26 8.39 0.10
N GLY A 121 15.37 7.61 -0.98
CA GLY A 121 14.29 6.75 -1.45
C GLY A 121 12.99 7.53 -1.66
N CYS A 122 11.91 7.08 -1.02
CA CYS A 122 10.60 7.71 -1.12
C CYS A 122 10.46 9.05 -0.36
N TYR A 123 11.43 9.49 0.44
CA TYR A 123 11.36 10.74 1.20
C TYR A 123 11.84 11.95 0.38
N TYR A 124 11.04 13.02 0.34
CA TYR A 124 11.37 14.30 -0.31
C TYR A 124 11.01 15.49 0.57
N GLU A 125 12.00 16.33 0.88
CA GLU A 125 11.80 17.50 1.73
C GLU A 125 10.85 18.50 1.06
N GLY A 126 9.80 18.91 1.79
CA GLY A 126 8.80 19.87 1.32
C GLY A 126 7.70 19.29 0.44
N ASP A 127 7.76 18.01 0.06
CA ASP A 127 6.68 17.33 -0.65
C ASP A 127 5.58 16.90 0.32
N THR A 128 4.32 17.22 0.02
CA THR A 128 3.20 16.99 0.94
C THR A 128 2.88 15.51 1.19
N LEU A 129 3.08 14.65 0.19
CA LEU A 129 2.81 13.21 0.29
C LEU A 129 4.07 12.44 0.71
N LEU A 130 5.24 12.93 0.33
CA LEU A 130 6.52 12.29 0.58
C LEU A 130 7.26 12.90 1.78
N THR A 131 6.51 13.43 2.76
CA THR A 131 7.03 14.02 4.01
C THR A 131 7.56 13.00 5.00
N ASN A 132 7.13 11.74 4.89
CA ASN A 132 7.40 10.72 5.89
C ASN A 132 8.82 10.17 5.75
N LYS A 133 9.66 10.42 6.78
CA LYS A 133 11.02 9.88 6.86
C LYS A 133 10.97 8.37 7.12
N GLU A 134 12.05 7.66 6.76
CA GLU A 134 12.25 6.25 7.09
C GLU A 134 11.84 5.92 8.54
N GLY A 135 11.05 4.85 8.72
CA GLY A 135 10.62 4.35 10.03
C GLY A 135 9.16 4.63 10.41
N ILE A 136 8.39 5.32 9.57
CA ILE A 136 6.95 5.57 9.82
C ILE A 136 6.08 4.38 9.42
N TYR A 137 6.44 3.67 8.35
CA TYR A 137 5.74 2.47 7.91
C TYR A 137 6.48 1.21 8.39
N PRO A 138 5.76 0.14 8.79
CA PRO A 138 6.38 -1.09 9.21
C PRO A 138 7.29 -1.61 8.08
N GLN A 139 8.54 -1.89 8.44
CA GLN A 139 9.50 -2.54 7.55
C GLN A 139 9.43 -4.04 7.81
N GLU A 140 9.41 -4.86 6.75
CA GLU A 140 9.70 -6.28 6.92
C GLU A 140 11.17 -6.41 7.36
N GLU A 141 11.39 -6.68 8.64
CA GLU A 141 12.73 -6.93 9.18
C GLU A 141 13.29 -8.18 8.46
N ASN A 142 14.34 -7.98 7.65
CA ASN A 142 15.10 -9.05 7.01
C ASN A 142 14.35 -10.01 6.07
N GLY A 143 13.43 -9.52 5.23
CA GLY A 143 12.93 -10.31 4.08
C GLY A 143 12.26 -11.65 4.43
N GLU A 144 11.89 -11.83 5.70
CA GLU A 144 11.05 -12.93 6.11
C GLU A 144 9.60 -12.52 5.84
N ARG A 145 8.96 -13.31 4.96
CA ARG A 145 7.54 -13.20 4.63
C ARG A 145 6.73 -13.00 5.90
N TYR A 146 5.82 -12.03 5.89
CA TYR A 146 4.62 -12.10 6.73
C TYR A 146 3.86 -13.38 6.37
N ASP A 147 4.19 -14.47 7.05
CA ASP A 147 3.34 -15.66 7.13
C ASP A 147 2.21 -15.32 8.10
N GLU A 148 1.15 -14.75 7.54
CA GLU A 148 -0.14 -14.68 8.21
C GLU A 148 -0.68 -16.11 8.33
N ASN A 149 -0.49 -16.77 9.46
CA ASN A 149 -1.29 -17.93 9.84
C ASN A 149 -1.43 -18.00 11.37
N VAL A 150 -2.64 -17.75 11.87
CA VAL A 150 -3.64 -18.81 12.11
C VAL A 150 -3.16 -19.76 13.22
N SER A 151 -3.82 -19.63 14.36
CA SER A 151 -3.88 -20.62 15.44
C SER A 151 -3.80 -22.04 14.90
N ASN A 152 -2.72 -22.78 15.20
CA ASN A 152 -2.77 -24.23 15.39
C ASN A 152 -1.59 -24.72 16.22
N ASN A 153 -1.96 -25.15 17.43
CA ASN A 153 -1.22 -26.07 18.27
C ASN A 153 -0.63 -27.25 17.48
N SER A 154 0.70 -27.35 17.40
CA SER A 154 1.38 -28.65 17.45
C SER A 154 2.86 -28.48 17.79
N GLN A 155 3.29 -29.22 18.81
CA GLN A 155 4.68 -29.49 19.15
C GLN A 155 5.47 -29.93 17.91
N ARG A 156 6.66 -29.37 17.69
CA ARG A 156 7.76 -30.15 17.10
C ARG A 156 9.13 -29.61 17.49
N ASN A 157 9.78 -30.44 18.28
CA ASN A 157 11.18 -30.47 18.67
C ASN A 157 12.08 -30.65 17.43
N GLY A 158 13.21 -29.95 17.34
CA GLY A 158 14.13 -30.11 16.20
C GLY A 158 15.50 -29.44 16.42
N ASN A 159 16.46 -30.20 16.93
CA ASN A 159 17.89 -29.90 16.95
C ASN A 159 18.47 -29.71 15.54
N GLY A 160 19.38 -28.74 15.36
CA GLY A 160 20.23 -28.61 14.17
C GLY A 160 21.51 -27.83 14.46
N GLN A 161 22.65 -28.52 14.42
CA GLN A 161 24.02 -28.03 14.66
C GLN A 161 24.73 -27.61 13.35
N GLY A 162 25.77 -26.75 13.47
CA GLY A 162 26.87 -26.54 12.50
C GLY A 162 26.57 -25.45 11.45
N TYR A 163 27.44 -24.49 11.11
CA TYR A 163 28.89 -24.48 10.83
C TYR A 163 29.45 -23.06 11.21
N GLY A 164 30.69 -22.79 11.64
CA GLY A 164 31.97 -23.45 11.45
C GLY A 164 32.87 -22.69 10.46
N TYR A 165 33.45 -21.53 10.85
CA TYR A 165 34.52 -20.88 10.07
C TYR A 165 35.70 -20.48 10.97
N GLY A 166 36.80 -21.23 10.84
CA GLY A 166 38.11 -20.86 11.34
C GLY A 166 38.96 -20.20 10.26
N ARG A 167 39.77 -19.21 10.64
CA ARG A 167 41.03 -18.87 9.97
C ARG A 167 42.11 -18.57 11.02
N GLN A 168 43.06 -19.50 11.07
CA GLN A 168 44.43 -19.43 11.60
C GLN A 168 45.24 -18.59 10.57
N GLN A 169 46.35 -17.87 10.80
CA GLN A 169 47.51 -17.96 11.68
C GLN A 169 48.22 -16.59 11.78
N GLY A 170 49.08 -16.42 12.79
CA GLY A 170 50.19 -15.46 12.75
C GLY A 170 51.03 -15.51 14.03
N ARG A 171 52.10 -16.33 14.02
CA ARG A 171 53.06 -16.52 15.12
C ARG A 171 54.04 -15.35 15.21
N GLN A 172 54.27 -14.83 16.42
CA GLN A 172 55.52 -14.89 17.17
C GLN A 172 55.30 -14.33 18.57
#